data_AF-A0AAU8CE53-F1
#
_entry.id   AF-A0AAU8CE53-F1
#
_cell.length_a   1.000
_cell.length_b   1.000
_cell.length_c   1.000
_cell.angle_alpha   90.00
_cell.angle_beta   90.00
_cell.angle_gamma   90.00
#
_symmetry.space_group_name_H-M   'P 1'
#
loop_
_entity.id
_entity.type
_entity.pdbx_description
1 polymer ?
#
loop_
_entity_poly.entity_id
_entity_poly.type
_entity_poly.pdbx_seq_one_letter_code
_entity_poly.pdbx_strand_id
1 'polypeptide(L)'
;MAFGLLVPIASFALGLVSSSVVWFYFKPLFEVKSVISQTDADLQYYAHIVTSPGFEVNSQADLDEASEALRTDSTQLRAAANQVPMYRWTRRIGSLPPRDSIDAAARKLIGLSNTVYDDTQVQNTEWKEEVEENLDLS
;
A
#
# COMPACT_ATOMS: atom_id res chain seq x y z
N MET A 1 26.62 -15.63 45.20
CA MET A 1 25.69 -14.48 44.99
C MET A 1 25.69 -13.91 43.57
N ALA A 2 26.56 -14.32 42.64
CA ALA A 2 26.56 -13.79 41.26
C ALA A 2 25.47 -14.38 40.33
N PHE A 3 24.98 -15.60 40.60
CA PHE A 3 23.97 -16.26 39.75
C PHE A 3 22.57 -15.61 39.80
N GLY A 4 22.24 -14.92 40.89
CA GLY A 4 20.91 -14.28 41.05
C GLY A 4 20.69 -13.05 40.16
N LEU A 5 21.76 -12.39 39.69
CA LEU A 5 21.68 -11.20 38.84
C LEU A 5 21.79 -11.52 37.34
N LEU A 6 22.36 -12.67 36.95
CA LEU A 6 22.49 -13.05 35.54
C LEU A 6 21.13 -13.39 34.90
N VAL A 7 20.25 -14.05 35.66
CA VAL A 7 18.90 -14.42 35.18
C VAL A 7 18.06 -13.19 34.81
N PRO A 8 17.90 -12.15 35.66
CA PRO A 8 17.11 -10.98 35.30
C PRO A 8 17.73 -10.17 34.15
N ILE A 9 19.07 -10.09 34.06
CA ILE A 9 19.75 -9.41 32.94
C ILE A 9 19.50 -10.15 31.62
N ALA A 10 19.60 -11.48 31.61
CA ALA A 10 19.33 -12.29 30.43
C ALA A 10 17.86 -12.17 29.99
N SER A 11 16.91 -12.23 30.93
CA SER A 11 15.49 -12.03 30.65
C SER A 11 15.19 -10.64 30.09
N PHE A 12 15.81 -9.59 30.63
CA PHE A 12 15.67 -8.23 30.14
C PHE A 12 16.22 -8.07 28.72
N ALA A 13 17.40 -8.62 28.45
CA ALA A 13 18.01 -8.61 27.12
C ALA A 13 17.13 -9.35 26.09
N LEU A 14 16.60 -10.53 26.45
CA LEU A 14 15.66 -11.27 25.60
C LEU A 14 14.38 -10.48 25.33
N GLY A 15 13.84 -9.80 26.34
CA GLY A 15 12.68 -8.92 26.20
C GLY A 15 12.93 -7.79 25.21
N LEU A 16 14.07 -7.10 25.32
CA LEU A 16 14.45 -6.02 24.40
C LEU A 16 14.59 -6.50 22.95
N VAL A 17 15.23 -7.67 22.74
CA VAL A 17 15.35 -8.26 21.41
C VAL A 17 13.98 -8.61 20.84
N SER A 18 13.11 -9.24 21.63
CA SER A 18 11.75 -9.59 21.21
C SER A 18 10.95 -8.35 20.81
N SER A 19 10.97 -7.29 21.63
CA SER A 19 10.26 -6.04 21.31
C SER A 19 10.81 -5.35 20.06
N SER A 20 12.13 -5.40 19.86
CA SER A 20 12.78 -4.82 18.67
C SER A 20 12.38 -5.55 17.40
N VAL A 21 12.28 -6.89 17.44
CA VAL A 21 11.81 -7.69 16.31
C VAL A 21 10.37 -7.34 15.96
N VAL A 22 9.49 -7.20 16.96
CA VAL A 22 8.10 -6.83 16.68
C VAL A 22 8.03 -5.46 15.98
N TRP A 23 8.72 -4.46 16.50
CA TRP A 23 8.71 -3.12 15.93
C TRP A 23 9.33 -3.04 14.54
N PHE A 24 10.43 -3.76 14.31
CA PHE A 24 11.17 -3.69 13.06
C PHE A 24 10.49 -4.47 11.93
N TYR A 25 9.76 -5.55 12.23
CA TYR A 25 9.14 -6.40 11.21
C TYR A 25 7.63 -6.20 11.10
N PHE A 26 6.88 -6.15 12.19
CA PHE A 26 5.42 -6.08 12.12
C PHE A 26 4.91 -4.70 11.74
N LYS A 27 5.52 -3.63 12.30
CA LYS A 27 5.08 -2.27 11.97
C LYS A 27 5.09 -1.98 10.47
N PRO A 28 6.21 -2.20 9.72
CA PRO A 28 6.21 -1.90 8.29
C PRO A 28 5.28 -2.84 7.51
N LEU A 29 5.05 -4.08 7.97
CA LEU A 29 4.05 -4.97 7.37
C LEU A 29 2.62 -4.41 7.48
N PHE A 30 2.25 -3.93 8.68
CA PHE A 30 0.96 -3.30 8.90
C PHE A 30 0.80 -2.01 8.11
N GLU A 31 1.87 -1.22 7.98
CA GLU A 31 1.88 0.02 7.20
C GLU A 31 1.60 -0.26 5.72
N VAL A 32 2.26 -1.25 5.11
CA VAL A 32 1.97 -1.66 3.72
C VAL A 32 0.52 -2.11 3.56
N LYS A 33 0.00 -2.94 4.46
CA LYS A 33 -1.41 -3.38 4.40
C LYS A 33 -2.39 -2.23 4.56
N SER A 34 -2.09 -1.30 5.43
CA SER A 34 -2.92 -0.11 5.65
C SER A 34 -3.00 0.71 4.38
N VAL A 35 -1.87 0.93 3.70
CA VAL A 35 -1.85 1.67 2.44
C VAL A 35 -2.58 0.89 1.34
N ILE A 36 -2.37 -0.42 1.20
CA ILE A 36 -3.13 -1.25 0.24
C ILE A 36 -4.64 -1.13 0.46
N SER A 37 -5.09 -1.22 1.71
CA SER A 37 -6.51 -1.08 2.06
C SER A 37 -7.05 0.33 1.80
N GLN A 38 -6.21 1.36 1.96
CA GLN A 38 -6.58 2.73 1.66
C GLN A 38 -6.71 2.94 0.15
N THR A 39 -5.76 2.42 -0.63
CA THR A 39 -5.83 2.44 -2.10
C THR A 39 -7.07 1.74 -2.63
N ASP A 40 -7.45 0.60 -2.06
CA ASP A 40 -8.70 -0.08 -2.40
C ASP A 40 -9.93 0.80 -2.13
N ALA A 41 -9.97 1.41 -0.94
CA ALA A 41 -11.05 2.32 -0.57
C ALA A 41 -11.15 3.53 -1.52
N ASP A 42 -10.01 4.12 -1.88
CA ASP A 42 -9.95 5.27 -2.78
C ASP A 42 -10.33 4.87 -4.22
N LEU A 43 -9.90 3.71 -4.70
CA LEU A 43 -10.32 3.17 -6.00
C LEU A 43 -11.84 2.89 -6.06
N GLN A 44 -12.44 2.43 -4.96
CA GLN A 44 -13.88 2.23 -4.87
C GLN A 44 -14.63 3.55 -4.79
N TYR A 45 -14.14 4.49 -3.98
CA TYR A 45 -14.73 5.81 -3.82
C TYR A 45 -14.72 6.59 -5.13
N TYR A 46 -13.57 6.65 -5.80
CA TYR A 46 -13.37 7.34 -7.08
C TYR A 46 -13.73 6.48 -8.29
N ALA A 47 -14.32 5.30 -8.12
CA ALA A 47 -14.70 4.42 -9.23
C ALA A 47 -15.56 5.16 -10.27
N HIS A 48 -16.53 5.96 -9.80
CA HIS A 48 -17.41 6.74 -10.66
C HIS A 48 -16.69 7.78 -11.54
N ILE A 49 -15.54 8.28 -11.10
CA ILE A 49 -14.69 9.20 -11.86
C ILE A 49 -13.76 8.42 -12.81
N VAL A 50 -13.20 7.30 -12.34
CA VAL A 50 -12.21 6.53 -13.08
C VAL A 50 -12.83 5.68 -14.19
N THR A 51 -13.92 4.97 -13.92
CA THR A 51 -14.59 4.07 -14.89
C THR A 51 -15.58 4.80 -15.79
N SER A 52 -16.00 6.01 -15.41
CA SER A 52 -16.92 6.85 -16.18
C SER A 52 -16.48 8.33 -16.20
N PRO A 53 -15.26 8.65 -16.69
CA PRO A 53 -14.82 10.04 -16.81
C PRO A 53 -15.75 10.79 -17.77
N GLY A 54 -16.13 12.02 -17.41
CA GLY A 54 -16.87 12.90 -18.33
C GLY A 54 -18.40 12.82 -18.29
N PHE A 55 -19.02 12.14 -17.32
CA PHE A 55 -20.40 12.48 -17.00
C PHE A 55 -20.43 13.94 -16.47
N GLU A 56 -21.37 14.77 -16.95
CA GLU A 56 -21.52 16.21 -16.65
C GLU A 56 -21.65 16.59 -15.16
N VAL A 57 -21.47 15.62 -14.25
CA VAL A 57 -21.72 15.73 -12.81
C VAL A 57 -20.42 15.99 -12.02
N ASN A 58 -19.24 15.69 -12.56
CA ASN A 58 -17.98 15.84 -11.81
C ASN A 58 -17.42 17.25 -11.99
N SER A 59 -17.20 17.95 -10.88
CA SER A 59 -16.53 19.25 -10.92
C SER A 59 -15.03 19.06 -11.18
N GLN A 60 -14.37 20.09 -11.73
CA GLN A 60 -12.91 20.08 -11.88
C GLN A 60 -12.20 19.79 -10.54
N ALA A 61 -12.77 20.25 -9.42
CA ALA A 61 -12.23 19.99 -8.09
C ALA A 61 -12.26 18.50 -7.74
N ASP A 62 -13.33 17.79 -8.09
CA ASP A 62 -13.44 16.34 -7.82
C ASP A 62 -12.44 15.54 -8.66
N LEU A 63 -12.19 15.97 -9.90
CA LEU A 63 -11.18 15.36 -10.78
C LEU A 63 -9.77 15.58 -10.23
N ASP A 64 -9.47 16.80 -9.78
CA ASP A 64 -8.18 17.13 -9.17
C ASP A 64 -7.96 16.34 -7.87
N GLU A 65 -9.00 16.21 -7.03
CA GLU A 65 -8.95 15.43 -5.79
C GLU A 65 -8.69 13.93 -6.07
N ALA A 66 -9.40 13.34 -7.04
CA ALA A 66 -9.19 11.95 -7.44
C ALA A 66 -7.77 11.72 -8.00
N SER A 67 -7.29 12.64 -8.85
CA SER A 67 -5.94 12.58 -9.40
C SER A 67 -4.87 12.65 -8.30
N GLU A 68 -5.04 13.53 -7.32
CA GLU A 68 -4.12 13.68 -6.19
C GLU A 68 -4.14 12.46 -5.26
N ALA A 69 -5.31 11.91 -4.96
CA ALA A 69 -5.46 10.70 -4.16
C ALA A 69 -4.70 9.51 -4.78
N LEU A 70 -4.93 9.23 -6.07
CA LEU A 70 -4.27 8.13 -6.78
C LEU A 70 -2.74 8.30 -6.87
N ARG A 71 -2.25 9.55 -7.03
CA ARG A 71 -0.80 9.84 -7.00
C ARG A 71 -0.20 9.63 -5.62
N THR A 72 -0.94 10.04 -4.60
CA THR A 72 -0.56 9.88 -3.21
C THR A 72 -0.45 8.40 -2.87
N ASP A 73 -1.46 7.60 -3.22
CA ASP A 73 -1.48 6.15 -3.04
C ASP A 73 -0.30 5.46 -3.72
N SER A 74 -0.03 5.77 -4.98
CA SER A 74 1.15 5.25 -5.70
C SER A 74 2.45 5.52 -4.92
N THR A 75 2.59 6.74 -4.43
CA THR A 75 3.81 7.16 -3.72
C THR A 75 3.91 6.47 -2.37
N GLN A 76 2.80 6.38 -1.63
CA GLN A 76 2.74 5.71 -0.33
C GLN A 76 2.96 4.20 -0.45
N LEU A 77 2.40 3.54 -1.47
CA LEU A 77 2.61 2.11 -1.70
C LEU A 77 4.10 1.77 -1.85
N ARG A 78 4.80 2.54 -2.70
CA ARG A 78 6.25 2.39 -2.87
C ARG A 78 7.01 2.71 -1.59
N ALA A 79 6.65 3.81 -0.92
CA ALA A 79 7.32 4.22 0.31
C ALA A 79 7.17 3.15 1.41
N ALA A 80 5.97 2.68 1.67
CA ALA A 80 5.69 1.64 2.65
C ALA A 80 6.39 0.32 2.30
N ALA A 81 6.34 -0.11 1.03
CA ALA A 81 7.02 -1.33 0.61
C ALA A 81 8.54 -1.24 0.77
N ASN A 82 9.14 -0.06 0.55
CA ASN A 82 10.57 0.18 0.74
C ASN A 82 11.00 0.16 2.21
N GLN A 83 10.09 0.43 3.15
CA GLN A 83 10.35 0.37 4.58
C GLN A 83 10.38 -1.06 5.13
N VAL A 84 9.82 -2.05 4.41
CA VAL A 84 9.81 -3.44 4.87
C VAL A 84 11.21 -4.06 4.75
N PRO A 85 11.85 -4.41 5.88
CA PRO A 85 13.16 -5.04 5.84
C PRO A 85 13.03 -6.46 5.29
N MET A 86 14.04 -6.90 4.53
CA MET A 86 14.12 -8.26 4.00
C MET A 86 12.81 -8.72 3.31
N TYR A 87 12.21 -7.85 2.50
CA TYR A 87 10.89 -7.99 1.85
C TYR A 87 10.56 -9.43 1.40
N ARG A 88 11.53 -10.11 0.77
CA ARG A 88 11.36 -11.49 0.27
C ARG A 88 10.95 -12.50 1.35
N TRP A 89 11.45 -12.34 2.56
CA TRP A 89 11.15 -13.21 3.70
C TRP A 89 9.91 -12.74 4.45
N THR A 90 9.80 -11.44 4.71
CA THR A 90 8.70 -10.84 5.45
C THR A 90 7.37 -10.92 4.73
N ARG A 91 7.36 -10.83 3.40
CA ARG A 91 6.13 -10.99 2.59
C ARG A 91 5.42 -12.32 2.85
N ARG A 92 6.18 -13.40 3.14
CA ARG A 92 5.61 -14.73 3.39
C ARG A 92 4.90 -14.80 4.75
N ILE A 93 5.39 -14.04 5.72
CA ILE A 93 4.83 -13.99 7.07
C ILE A 93 3.59 -13.09 7.07
N GLY A 94 3.67 -11.96 6.36
CA GLY A 94 2.61 -10.96 6.32
C GLY A 94 1.55 -11.19 5.26
N SER A 95 1.70 -12.16 4.34
CA SER A 95 0.89 -12.26 3.12
C SER A 95 0.83 -10.93 2.37
N LEU A 96 2.01 -10.39 2.03
CA LEU A 96 2.11 -9.20 1.18
C LEU A 96 2.32 -9.60 -0.28
N PRO A 97 1.80 -8.80 -1.24
CA PRO A 97 2.09 -8.97 -2.65
C PRO A 97 3.59 -8.91 -2.95
N PRO A 98 4.07 -9.47 -4.08
CA PRO A 98 5.43 -9.25 -4.53
C PRO A 98 5.75 -7.76 -4.71
N ARG A 99 6.99 -7.36 -4.46
CA ARG A 99 7.42 -5.97 -4.64
C ARG A 99 7.22 -5.48 -6.08
N ASP A 100 7.49 -6.35 -7.06
CA ASP A 100 7.27 -6.04 -8.48
C ASP A 100 5.80 -5.77 -8.79
N SER A 101 4.88 -6.48 -8.11
CA SER A 101 3.43 -6.26 -8.22
C SER A 101 3.01 -4.93 -7.57
N ILE A 102 3.55 -4.58 -6.39
CA ILE A 102 3.33 -3.25 -5.79
C ILE A 102 3.85 -2.15 -6.72
N ASP A 103 5.02 -2.33 -7.33
CA ASP A 103 5.58 -1.36 -8.27
C ASP A 103 4.78 -1.26 -9.58
N ALA A 104 4.15 -2.35 -10.02
CA ALA A 104 3.23 -2.38 -11.14
C ALA A 104 1.92 -1.63 -10.80
N ALA A 105 1.30 -1.95 -9.67
CA ALA A 105 0.11 -1.26 -9.16
C ALA A 105 0.36 0.25 -9.01
N ALA A 106 1.48 0.65 -8.39
CA ALA A 106 1.84 2.06 -8.26
C ALA A 106 2.01 2.76 -9.63
N ARG A 107 2.57 2.08 -10.64
CA ARG A 107 2.66 2.65 -12.00
C ARG A 107 1.28 2.85 -12.62
N LYS A 108 0.36 1.90 -12.42
CA LYS A 108 -1.00 1.95 -12.94
C LYS A 108 -1.82 3.03 -12.26
N LEU A 109 -1.69 3.22 -10.94
CA LEU A 109 -2.29 4.34 -10.22
C LEU A 109 -1.81 5.71 -10.74
N ILE A 110 -0.53 5.86 -11.06
CA ILE A 110 -0.04 7.07 -11.74
C ILE A 110 -0.69 7.23 -13.12
N GLY A 111 -0.81 6.13 -13.87
CA GLY A 111 -1.54 6.12 -15.14
C GLY A 111 -2.96 6.64 -14.98
N LEU A 112 -3.73 6.02 -14.08
CA LEU A 112 -5.10 6.39 -13.74
C LEU A 112 -5.20 7.87 -13.34
N SER A 113 -4.29 8.36 -12.49
CA SER A 113 -4.29 9.77 -12.08
C SER A 113 -4.15 10.76 -13.25
N ASN A 114 -3.49 10.36 -14.34
CA ASN A 114 -3.35 11.20 -15.53
C ASN A 114 -4.60 11.14 -16.40
N THR A 115 -5.25 9.97 -16.46
CA THR A 115 -6.41 9.73 -17.32
C THR A 115 -7.75 10.11 -16.67
N VAL A 116 -7.77 10.55 -15.42
CA VAL A 116 -8.97 11.13 -14.77
C VAL A 116 -9.55 12.31 -15.57
N TYR A 117 -8.72 13.03 -16.33
CA TYR A 117 -9.16 14.16 -17.17
C TYR A 117 -9.60 13.76 -18.59
N ASP A 118 -9.34 12.52 -18.99
CA ASP A 118 -9.54 12.02 -20.35
C ASP A 118 -10.66 10.97 -20.39
N ASP A 119 -11.42 10.89 -21.49
CA ASP A 119 -12.48 9.89 -21.67
C ASP A 119 -11.91 8.53 -22.15
N THR A 120 -11.08 7.90 -21.31
CA THR A 120 -10.44 6.60 -21.60
C THR A 120 -10.99 5.48 -20.70
N GLN A 121 -12.32 5.33 -20.70
CA GLN A 121 -13.06 4.38 -19.83
C GLN A 121 -12.51 2.94 -19.88
N VAL A 122 -12.33 2.39 -21.09
CA VAL A 122 -11.89 0.99 -21.27
C VAL A 122 -10.51 0.76 -20.65
N GLN A 123 -9.57 1.66 -20.92
CA GLN A 123 -8.20 1.55 -20.38
C GLN A 123 -8.18 1.76 -18.86
N ASN A 124 -9.01 2.64 -18.33
CA ASN A 124 -9.09 2.89 -16.91
C ASN A 124 -9.64 1.69 -16.14
N THR A 125 -10.65 1.01 -16.70
CA THR A 125 -11.18 -0.23 -16.13
C THR A 125 -10.11 -1.33 -16.13
N GLU A 126 -9.40 -1.55 -17.24
CA GLU A 126 -8.30 -2.52 -17.30
C GLU A 126 -7.21 -2.22 -16.28
N TRP A 127 -6.80 -0.95 -16.15
CA TRP A 127 -5.77 -0.57 -15.18
C TRP A 127 -6.24 -0.70 -13.74
N LYS A 128 -7.51 -0.46 -13.46
CA LYS A 128 -8.10 -0.70 -12.13
C LYS A 128 -8.05 -2.19 -11.79
N GLU A 129 -8.50 -3.05 -12.69
CA GLU A 129 -8.46 -4.52 -12.50
C GLU A 129 -7.01 -5.00 -12.31
N GLU A 130 -6.07 -4.48 -13.08
CA GLU A 130 -4.64 -4.79 -12.89
C GLU A 130 -4.11 -4.33 -11.53
N VAL A 131 -4.57 -3.19 -10.99
CA VAL A 131 -4.18 -2.76 -9.64
C VAL A 131 -4.75 -3.71 -8.59
N GLU A 132 -6.01 -4.09 -8.72
CA GLU A 132 -6.68 -5.03 -7.80
C GLU A 132 -5.99 -6.40 -7.81
N GLU A 133 -5.68 -6.94 -8.98
CA GLU A 133 -4.93 -8.20 -9.13
C GLU A 133 -3.52 -8.09 -8.53
N ASN A 134 -2.78 -7.02 -8.82
CA ASN A 134 -1.42 -6.86 -8.33
C ASN A 134 -1.32 -6.64 -6.81
N LEU A 135 -2.40 -6.18 -6.18
CA LEU A 135 -2.48 -5.95 -4.74
C LEU A 135 -3.20 -7.07 -3.98
N ASP A 136 -3.61 -8.14 -4.67
CA ASP A 136 -4.41 -9.25 -4.12
C ASP A 136 -5.71 -8.75 -3.45
N LEU A 137 -6.41 -7.80 -4.08
CA LEU A 137 -7.66 -7.20 -3.57
C LEU A 137 -8.93 -7.95 -3.99
N SER A 138 -8.83 -8.86 -4.97
CA SER A 138 -9.91 -9.65 -5.57
C SER A 138 -10.00 -11.08 -5.07
#